data_AF-K1SMJ0-F1
#
_entry.id   AF-K1SMJ0-F1
#
_cell.length_a   1.000
_cell.length_b   1.000
_cell.length_c   1.000
_cell.angle_alpha   90.00
_cell.angle_beta   90.00
_cell.angle_gamma   90.00
#
_symmetry.space_group_name_H-M   'P 1'
#
loop_
_entity.id
_entity.type
_entity.pdbx_description
1 polymer ?
#
loop_
_entity_poly.entity_id
_entity_poly.type
_entity_poly.pdbx_seq_one_letter_code
_entity_poly.pdbx_strand_id
1 'polypeptide(L)'
;VVDDGRETVSRLLESAYDDHCAALLARALGRTAEADTLETLARNWTNVFDPESGFMCGRRADGSFRRGEDPARVVGEWVAGSDFTEGNAWHYLFHVQHDIEGLVERMGGEEPFVSRLDSMFYTRTGRPYVKDLVWNIYGTLGQYWHGNEPCHHVPYLYKYTSRGYKTDAILRYLTRNFYLNAPDGLRGNDDCGQMSAWYLFAVSGFYPVDPCGGEFVLGAPQ
;
A
#
# COMPACT_ATOMS: atom_id res chain seq x y z
N VAL A 1 5.97 -12.41 -23.97
CA VAL A 1 6.56 -12.59 -22.63
C VAL A 1 5.87 -13.79 -22.01
N VAL A 2 6.61 -14.79 -21.52
CA VAL A 2 6.02 -15.90 -20.76
C VAL A 2 5.68 -15.34 -19.38
N ASP A 3 4.43 -15.47 -18.94
CA ASP A 3 4.04 -15.11 -17.58
C ASP A 3 4.65 -16.15 -16.63
N ASP A 4 5.66 -15.74 -15.87
CA ASP A 4 6.39 -16.57 -14.92
C ASP A 4 5.71 -16.62 -13.53
N GLY A 5 4.51 -16.04 -13.44
CA GLY A 5 3.71 -16.04 -12.23
C GLY A 5 4.35 -15.26 -11.08
N ARG A 6 5.20 -14.28 -11.38
CA ARG A 6 5.75 -13.38 -10.37
C ARG A 6 4.79 -12.26 -10.01
N GLU A 7 4.98 -11.72 -8.81
CA GLU A 7 4.36 -10.49 -8.31
C GLU A 7 2.83 -10.50 -8.46
N THR A 8 2.20 -11.67 -8.31
CA THR A 8 0.81 -11.84 -8.77
C THR A 8 -0.20 -11.02 -7.98
N VAL A 9 0.06 -10.78 -6.69
CA VAL A 9 -0.82 -10.00 -5.81
C VAL A 9 -0.61 -8.52 -6.06
N SER A 10 0.64 -8.04 -6.02
CA SER A 10 0.96 -6.63 -6.29
C SER A 10 0.49 -6.19 -7.66
N ARG A 11 0.78 -6.96 -8.72
CA ARG A 11 0.34 -6.67 -10.09
C ARG A 11 -1.18 -6.57 -10.20
N LEU A 12 -1.92 -7.47 -9.53
CA LEU A 12 -3.38 -7.43 -9.55
C LEU A 12 -3.92 -6.20 -8.82
N LEU A 13 -3.37 -5.85 -7.65
CA LEU A 13 -3.81 -4.69 -6.87
C LEU A 13 -3.54 -3.38 -7.62
N GLU A 14 -2.35 -3.22 -8.19
CA GLU A 14 -1.99 -2.05 -8.99
C GLU A 14 -2.81 -1.98 -10.28
N SER A 15 -3.00 -3.09 -10.99
CA SER A 15 -3.85 -3.12 -12.19
C SER A 15 -5.32 -2.78 -11.86
N ALA A 16 -5.82 -3.21 -10.71
CA ALA A 16 -7.17 -2.86 -10.26
C ALA A 16 -7.31 -1.35 -10.01
N TYR A 17 -6.28 -0.70 -9.48
CA TYR A 17 -6.25 0.75 -9.33
C TYR A 17 -6.12 1.46 -10.69
N ASP A 18 -5.30 0.94 -11.61
CA ASP A 18 -5.19 1.47 -12.98
C ASP A 18 -6.52 1.38 -13.75
N ASP A 19 -7.26 0.28 -13.60
CA ASP A 19 -8.60 0.11 -14.16
C ASP A 19 -9.56 1.17 -13.62
N HIS A 20 -9.50 1.49 -12.32
CA HIS A 20 -10.28 2.60 -11.73
C HIS A 20 -9.92 3.95 -12.36
N CYS A 21 -8.62 4.24 -12.50
CA CYS A 21 -8.16 5.47 -13.14
C CYS A 21 -8.67 5.60 -14.59
N ALA A 22 -8.62 4.50 -15.34
CA ALA A 22 -9.17 4.43 -16.70
C ALA A 22 -10.69 4.59 -16.71
N ALA A 23 -11.40 4.06 -15.70
CA ALA A 23 -12.85 4.22 -15.56
C ALA A 23 -13.24 5.69 -15.38
N LEU A 24 -12.51 6.44 -14.54
CA LEU A 24 -12.71 7.87 -14.34
C LEU A 24 -12.56 8.65 -15.65
N LEU A 25 -11.53 8.35 -16.44
CA LEU A 25 -11.32 8.96 -17.75
C LEU A 25 -12.45 8.60 -18.74
N ALA A 26 -12.83 7.32 -18.82
CA ALA A 26 -13.91 6.87 -19.70
C ALA A 26 -15.22 7.59 -19.36
N ARG A 27 -15.52 7.74 -18.07
CA ARG A 27 -16.71 8.45 -17.59
C ARG A 27 -16.67 9.93 -17.98
N ALA A 28 -15.53 10.61 -17.83
CA ALA A 28 -15.35 12.00 -18.24
C ALA A 28 -15.52 12.21 -19.77
N LEU A 29 -15.23 11.19 -20.57
CA LEU A 29 -15.42 11.18 -22.03
C LEU A 29 -16.83 10.77 -22.48
N GLY A 30 -17.75 10.47 -21.55
CA GLY A 30 -19.10 10.00 -21.86
C GLY A 30 -19.17 8.54 -22.33
N ARG A 31 -18.13 7.74 -22.08
CA ARG A 31 -18.04 6.31 -22.42
C ARG A 31 -18.49 5.44 -21.26
N THR A 32 -19.79 5.48 -20.96
CA THR A 32 -20.35 4.88 -19.74
C THR A 32 -20.19 3.36 -19.69
N ALA A 33 -20.39 2.65 -20.81
CA ALA A 33 -20.29 1.18 -20.82
C ALA A 33 -18.86 0.69 -20.55
N GLU A 34 -17.87 1.37 -21.12
CA GLU A 34 -16.45 1.10 -20.85
C GLU A 34 -16.09 1.45 -19.41
N ALA A 35 -16.57 2.59 -18.90
CA ALA A 35 -16.36 2.98 -17.51
C ALA A 35 -16.91 1.91 -16.54
N ASP A 36 -18.13 1.45 -16.73
CA ASP A 36 -18.75 0.45 -15.85
C ASP A 36 -18.04 -0.92 -15.92
N THR A 37 -17.50 -1.27 -17.09
CA THR A 37 -16.66 -2.46 -17.26
C THR A 37 -15.37 -2.33 -16.45
N LEU A 38 -14.69 -1.19 -16.55
CA LEU A 38 -13.44 -0.91 -15.84
C LEU A 38 -13.65 -0.84 -14.32
N GLU A 39 -14.73 -0.24 -13.82
CA GLU A 39 -15.08 -0.28 -12.39
C GLU A 39 -15.32 -1.71 -11.88
N THR A 40 -15.89 -2.57 -12.74
CA THR A 40 -16.06 -3.98 -12.39
C THR A 40 -14.70 -4.67 -12.24
N LEU A 41 -13.74 -4.37 -13.13
CA LEU A 41 -12.38 -4.90 -13.04
C LEU A 41 -11.61 -4.32 -11.85
N ALA A 42 -11.82 -3.05 -11.52
CA ALA A 42 -11.22 -2.40 -10.35
C ALA A 42 -11.60 -3.07 -9.03
N ARG A 43 -12.72 -3.82 -8.98
CA ARG A 43 -13.12 -4.63 -7.80
C ARG A 43 -12.39 -5.97 -7.69
N ASN A 44 -11.54 -6.33 -8.66
CA ASN A 44 -10.79 -7.59 -8.65
C ASN A 44 -9.81 -7.70 -7.48
N TRP A 45 -9.45 -6.59 -6.81
CA TRP A 45 -8.66 -6.63 -5.57
C TRP A 45 -9.25 -7.61 -4.54
N THR A 46 -10.58 -7.75 -4.50
CA THR A 46 -11.27 -8.68 -3.60
C THR A 46 -10.93 -10.15 -3.87
N ASN A 47 -10.45 -10.48 -5.07
CA ASN A 47 -10.06 -11.84 -5.42
C ASN A 47 -8.82 -12.29 -4.64
N VAL A 48 -7.92 -11.38 -4.26
CA VAL A 48 -6.71 -11.75 -3.52
C VAL A 48 -6.85 -11.56 -2.01
N PHE A 49 -7.97 -11.03 -1.51
CA PHE A 49 -8.20 -10.94 -0.06
C PHE A 49 -8.62 -12.30 0.52
N ASP A 50 -7.76 -12.93 1.32
CA ASP A 50 -8.06 -14.17 2.04
C ASP A 50 -8.68 -13.86 3.41
N PRO A 51 -9.99 -14.10 3.61
CA PRO A 51 -10.66 -13.76 4.87
C PRO A 51 -10.16 -14.57 6.06
N GLU A 52 -9.51 -15.71 5.85
CA GLU A 52 -8.97 -16.55 6.94
C GLU A 52 -7.71 -15.94 7.55
N SER A 53 -6.78 -15.47 6.72
CA SER A 53 -5.56 -14.77 7.18
C SER A 53 -5.78 -13.26 7.40
N GLY A 54 -6.78 -12.68 6.73
CA GLY A 54 -7.03 -11.25 6.67
C GLY A 54 -5.91 -10.49 5.96
N PHE A 55 -5.24 -11.14 5.01
CA PHE A 55 -4.20 -10.57 4.16
C PHE A 55 -4.53 -10.72 2.67
N MET A 56 -3.87 -9.92 1.84
CA MET A 56 -3.79 -10.19 0.41
C MET A 56 -2.89 -11.41 0.18
N CYS A 57 -3.35 -12.36 -0.62
CA CYS A 57 -2.75 -13.68 -0.77
C CYS A 57 -2.91 -14.18 -2.21
N GLY A 58 -1.83 -14.69 -2.78
CA GLY A 58 -1.86 -15.26 -4.12
C GLY A 58 -2.76 -16.48 -4.19
N ARG A 59 -3.18 -16.82 -5.42
CA ARG A 59 -3.99 -18.01 -5.67
C ARG A 59 -3.22 -19.05 -6.47
N ARG A 60 -3.55 -20.32 -6.22
CA ARG A 60 -3.15 -21.46 -7.05
C ARG A 60 -4.09 -21.56 -8.26
N ALA A 61 -3.69 -22.35 -9.26
CA ALA A 61 -4.49 -22.60 -10.45
C ALA A 61 -5.86 -23.24 -10.15
N ASP A 62 -6.01 -23.93 -9.01
CA ASP A 62 -7.28 -24.49 -8.53
C ASP A 62 -8.17 -23.46 -7.79
N GLY A 63 -7.73 -22.20 -7.71
CA GLY A 63 -8.43 -21.11 -7.05
C GLY A 63 -8.20 -21.01 -5.54
N SER A 64 -7.49 -21.95 -4.92
CA SER A 64 -7.19 -21.89 -3.48
C SER A 64 -6.11 -20.85 -3.15
N PHE A 65 -6.18 -20.26 -1.95
CA PHE A 65 -5.17 -19.31 -1.47
C PHE A 65 -3.83 -20.00 -1.15
N ARG A 66 -2.72 -19.33 -1.48
CA ARG A 66 -1.35 -19.77 -1.18
C ARG A 66 -0.98 -19.49 0.28
N ARG A 67 -1.56 -20.30 1.19
CA ARG A 67 -1.34 -20.19 2.63
C ARG A 67 -0.01 -20.80 3.08
N GLY A 68 0.43 -20.41 4.28
CA GLY A 68 1.60 -20.96 4.97
C GLY A 68 2.87 -20.11 4.83
N GLU A 69 2.81 -19.02 4.08
CA GLU A 69 3.89 -18.03 3.99
C GLU A 69 3.84 -17.05 5.17
N ASP A 70 5.01 -16.64 5.66
CA ASP A 70 5.11 -15.59 6.67
C ASP A 70 4.70 -14.24 6.05
N PRO A 71 3.63 -13.57 6.55
CA PRO A 71 3.15 -12.31 5.99
C PRO A 71 4.16 -11.16 6.14
N ALA A 72 5.15 -11.27 7.03
CA ALA A 72 6.22 -10.28 7.19
C ALA A 72 7.43 -10.54 6.29
N ARG A 73 7.46 -11.65 5.55
CA ARG A 73 8.58 -12.03 4.69
C ARG A 73 8.65 -11.15 3.44
N VAL A 74 9.64 -10.28 3.38
CA VAL A 74 9.88 -9.40 2.21
C VAL A 74 10.47 -10.21 1.05
N VAL A 75 9.88 -10.02 -0.14
CA VAL A 75 10.34 -10.60 -1.41
C VAL A 75 10.92 -9.49 -2.27
N GLY A 76 12.06 -9.77 -2.91
CA GLY A 76 12.70 -8.86 -3.84
C GLY A 76 12.14 -8.93 -5.25
N GLU A 77 12.72 -8.12 -6.13
CA GLU A 77 12.40 -8.06 -7.56
C GLU A 77 12.72 -9.38 -8.32
N TRP A 78 11.99 -9.63 -9.40
CA TRP A 78 12.24 -10.72 -10.38
C TRP A 78 12.21 -12.15 -9.80
N VAL A 79 11.61 -12.36 -8.63
CA VAL A 79 11.46 -13.69 -8.04
C VAL A 79 10.28 -14.41 -8.69
N ALA A 80 10.56 -15.46 -9.47
CA ALA A 80 9.54 -16.27 -10.12
C ALA A 80 8.57 -16.88 -9.08
N GLY A 81 7.26 -16.87 -9.39
CA GLY A 81 6.23 -17.39 -8.49
C GLY A 81 5.92 -16.54 -7.26
N SER A 82 6.54 -15.36 -7.11
CA SER A 82 6.30 -14.45 -5.98
C SER A 82 4.90 -13.83 -6.00
N ASP A 83 4.48 -13.30 -4.84
CA ASP A 83 3.21 -12.58 -4.71
C ASP A 83 3.38 -11.07 -4.74
N PHE A 84 4.48 -10.53 -4.21
CA PHE A 84 4.65 -9.10 -3.96
C PHE A 84 5.91 -8.56 -4.63
N THR A 85 5.79 -7.36 -5.19
CA THR A 85 6.90 -6.56 -5.69
C THR A 85 7.58 -5.85 -4.54
N GLU A 86 8.86 -6.16 -4.28
CA GLU A 86 9.72 -5.46 -3.31
C GLU A 86 9.06 -5.21 -1.94
N GLY A 87 8.36 -6.21 -1.42
CA GLY A 87 7.52 -6.03 -0.26
C GLY A 87 7.00 -7.34 0.30
N ASN A 88 6.05 -7.23 1.21
CA ASN A 88 5.37 -8.36 1.83
C ASN A 88 3.85 -8.12 1.92
N ALA A 89 3.14 -9.04 2.57
CA ALA A 89 1.70 -8.97 2.70
C ALA A 89 1.22 -7.76 3.53
N TRP A 90 2.03 -7.24 4.46
CA TRP A 90 1.70 -6.02 5.20
C TRP A 90 1.75 -4.76 4.32
N HIS A 91 2.75 -4.67 3.44
CA HIS A 91 2.94 -3.51 2.57
C HIS A 91 1.80 -3.36 1.56
N TYR A 92 1.33 -4.47 0.98
CA TYR A 92 0.26 -4.47 -0.01
C TYR A 92 -1.15 -4.62 0.56
N LEU A 93 -1.30 -4.90 1.86
CA LEU A 93 -2.62 -5.10 2.49
C LEU A 93 -3.58 -3.94 2.23
N PHE A 94 -3.04 -2.73 2.20
CA PHE A 94 -3.81 -1.50 2.09
C PHE A 94 -3.78 -0.88 0.69
N HIS A 95 -3.30 -1.60 -0.33
CA HIS A 95 -3.21 -1.10 -1.71
C HIS A 95 -4.58 -1.20 -2.42
N VAL A 96 -5.57 -0.48 -1.87
CA VAL A 96 -6.95 -0.38 -2.36
C VAL A 96 -7.42 1.08 -2.22
N GLN A 97 -6.63 2.02 -2.75
CA GLN A 97 -6.79 3.46 -2.55
C GLN A 97 -8.12 3.99 -3.10
N HIS A 98 -8.62 3.37 -4.18
CA HIS A 98 -9.88 3.69 -4.83
C HIS A 98 -11.14 3.16 -4.11
N ASP A 99 -10.99 2.22 -3.17
CA ASP A 99 -12.11 1.55 -2.49
C ASP A 99 -11.77 1.26 -1.02
N ILE A 100 -11.34 2.29 -0.29
CA ILE A 100 -10.98 2.19 1.14
C ILE A 100 -12.19 1.74 1.98
N GLU A 101 -13.39 2.23 1.67
CA GLU A 101 -14.63 1.82 2.34
C GLU A 101 -14.88 0.31 2.16
N GLY A 102 -14.77 -0.20 0.92
CA GLY A 102 -14.89 -1.63 0.65
C GLY A 102 -13.83 -2.46 1.35
N LEU A 103 -12.61 -1.95 1.49
CA LEU A 103 -11.55 -2.60 2.29
C LEU A 103 -11.91 -2.65 3.78
N VAL A 104 -12.39 -1.56 4.36
CA VAL A 104 -12.86 -1.50 5.76
C VAL A 104 -13.97 -2.52 5.99
N GLU A 105 -14.96 -2.58 5.10
CA GLU A 105 -16.05 -3.55 5.15
C GLU A 105 -15.54 -5.00 5.08
N ARG A 106 -14.62 -5.29 4.15
CA ARG A 106 -14.02 -6.63 4.00
C ARG A 106 -13.21 -7.07 5.21
N MET A 107 -12.59 -6.13 5.94
CA MET A 107 -11.89 -6.42 7.19
C MET A 107 -12.84 -6.64 8.39
N GLY A 108 -14.14 -6.41 8.22
CA GLY A 108 -15.13 -6.55 9.29
C GLY A 108 -15.46 -5.23 10.01
N GLY A 109 -15.18 -4.10 9.38
CA GLY A 109 -15.50 -2.76 9.87
C GLY A 109 -14.29 -2.00 10.43
N GLU A 110 -14.58 -0.84 11.03
CA GLU A 110 -13.57 0.14 11.43
C GLU A 110 -12.59 -0.40 12.48
N GLU A 111 -13.08 -1.05 13.54
CA GLU A 111 -12.22 -1.51 14.64
C GLU A 111 -11.18 -2.56 14.18
N PRO A 112 -11.53 -3.61 13.40
CA PRO A 112 -10.53 -4.49 12.79
C PRO A 112 -9.54 -3.77 11.87
N PHE A 113 -10.01 -2.82 11.06
CA PHE A 113 -9.16 -2.04 10.16
C PHE A 113 -8.14 -1.19 10.95
N VAL A 114 -8.59 -0.47 11.98
CA VAL A 114 -7.74 0.29 12.91
C VAL A 114 -6.76 -0.62 13.63
N SER A 115 -7.20 -1.79 14.11
CA SER A 115 -6.31 -2.75 14.77
C SER A 115 -5.22 -3.26 13.84
N ARG A 116 -5.53 -3.40 12.54
CA ARG A 116 -4.56 -3.82 11.52
C ARG A 116 -3.56 -2.70 11.22
N LEU A 117 -4.00 -1.45 11.12
CA LEU A 117 -3.10 -0.29 11.05
C LEU A 117 -2.23 -0.17 12.30
N ASP A 118 -2.78 -0.38 13.49
CA ASP A 118 -2.00 -0.35 14.73
C ASP A 118 -0.92 -1.44 14.72
N SER A 119 -1.25 -2.63 14.20
CA SER A 119 -0.29 -3.71 14.03
C SER A 119 0.80 -3.35 13.02
N MET A 120 0.47 -2.62 11.96
CA MET A 120 1.43 -2.13 10.95
C MET A 120 2.47 -1.19 11.58
N PHE A 121 2.07 -0.22 12.40
CA PHE A 121 2.97 0.82 12.92
C PHE A 121 3.61 0.51 14.28
N TYR A 122 2.93 -0.24 15.16
CA TYR A 122 3.32 -0.37 16.57
C TYR A 122 3.76 -1.78 16.96
N THR A 123 3.56 -2.79 16.11
CA THR A 123 4.13 -4.12 16.37
C THR A 123 5.64 -4.05 16.36
N ARG A 124 6.29 -4.56 17.41
CA ARG A 124 7.75 -4.69 17.43
C ARG A 124 8.17 -5.76 16.43
N THR A 125 8.88 -5.34 15.40
CA THR A 125 9.46 -6.19 14.38
C THR A 125 10.97 -6.30 14.59
N GLY A 126 11.56 -7.41 14.11
CA GLY A 126 13.01 -7.47 13.93
C GLY A 126 13.45 -6.55 12.79
N ARG A 127 14.75 -6.49 12.50
CA ARG A 127 15.21 -5.84 11.26
C ARG A 127 14.75 -6.69 10.07
N PRO A 128 13.89 -6.18 9.18
CA PRO A 128 13.50 -6.94 8.00
C PRO A 128 14.70 -7.13 7.07
N TYR A 129 14.72 -8.25 6.35
CA TYR A 129 15.70 -8.52 5.30
C TYR A 129 14.96 -8.96 4.04
N VAL A 130 15.52 -8.65 2.87
CA VAL A 130 14.94 -9.07 1.60
C VAL A 130 15.42 -10.49 1.30
N LYS A 131 14.48 -11.41 0.99
CA LYS A 131 14.82 -12.78 0.64
C LYS A 131 15.73 -12.81 -0.59
N ASP A 132 16.81 -13.60 -0.51
CA ASP A 132 17.74 -13.90 -1.60
C ASP A 132 18.47 -12.70 -2.22
N LEU A 133 18.32 -11.50 -1.66
CA LEU A 133 18.98 -10.27 -2.09
C LEU A 133 19.79 -9.64 -0.96
N VAL A 134 20.79 -8.85 -1.34
CA VAL A 134 21.71 -8.14 -0.42
C VAL A 134 21.23 -6.73 -0.03
N TRP A 135 19.97 -6.39 -0.29
CA TRP A 135 19.44 -5.06 0.01
C TRP A 135 19.18 -4.88 1.50
N ASN A 136 19.59 -3.71 2.00
CA ASN A 136 19.28 -3.30 3.36
C ASN A 136 17.97 -2.51 3.37
N ILE A 137 17.04 -2.91 4.24
CA ILE A 137 15.79 -2.16 4.48
C ILE A 137 16.04 -1.15 5.61
N TYR A 138 15.82 0.13 5.32
CA TYR A 138 15.91 1.24 6.27
C TYR A 138 14.57 1.99 6.38
N GLY A 139 14.44 2.86 7.39
CA GLY A 139 13.23 3.70 7.52
C GLY A 139 11.98 2.94 7.92
N THR A 140 12.11 1.98 8.82
CA THR A 140 10.97 1.19 9.29
C THR A 140 10.37 1.75 10.57
N LEU A 141 9.05 1.63 10.69
CA LEU A 141 8.28 1.89 11.90
C LEU A 141 7.32 0.72 12.12
N GLY A 142 7.76 -0.29 12.88
CA GLY A 142 7.06 -1.57 12.92
C GLY A 142 7.21 -2.32 11.59
N GLN A 143 6.09 -2.70 10.98
CA GLN A 143 6.04 -3.29 9.63
C GLN A 143 6.07 -2.23 8.52
N TYR A 144 5.70 -0.98 8.83
CA TYR A 144 5.76 0.13 7.88
C TYR A 144 7.19 0.33 7.39
N TRP A 145 7.36 0.43 6.07
CA TRP A 145 8.63 0.72 5.43
C TRP A 145 8.50 1.99 4.61
N HIS A 146 9.13 3.08 5.07
CA HIS A 146 9.04 4.38 4.42
C HIS A 146 9.90 4.51 3.18
N GLY A 147 10.97 3.72 3.08
CA GLY A 147 11.91 3.82 1.97
C GLY A 147 11.44 3.14 0.69
N ASN A 148 10.15 2.81 0.59
CA ASN A 148 9.55 2.21 -0.59
C ASN A 148 8.06 2.61 -0.73
N GLU A 149 7.62 2.82 -1.96
CA GLU A 149 6.35 3.44 -2.33
C GLU A 149 5.07 2.71 -1.88
N PRO A 150 5.00 1.37 -1.82
CA PRO A 150 3.76 0.67 -1.47
C PRO A 150 3.17 1.08 -0.12
N CYS A 151 3.99 1.65 0.77
CA CYS A 151 3.57 2.11 2.08
C CYS A 151 3.18 3.60 2.14
N HIS A 152 3.47 4.43 1.12
CA HIS A 152 3.46 5.90 1.27
C HIS A 152 2.10 6.49 1.69
N HIS A 153 0.99 5.91 1.25
CA HIS A 153 -0.37 6.35 1.60
C HIS A 153 -0.86 5.83 2.97
N VAL A 154 -0.28 4.74 3.48
CA VAL A 154 -0.77 4.00 4.65
C VAL A 154 -0.96 4.88 5.92
N PRO A 155 -0.07 5.83 6.27
CA PRO A 155 -0.25 6.67 7.45
C PRO A 155 -1.55 7.49 7.43
N TYR A 156 -2.03 7.84 6.23
CA TYR A 156 -3.23 8.65 6.04
C TYR A 156 -4.52 7.85 6.18
N LEU A 157 -4.44 6.52 6.17
CA LEU A 157 -5.63 5.66 6.24
C LEU A 157 -6.39 5.76 7.56
N TYR A 158 -5.74 6.17 8.66
CA TYR A 158 -6.48 6.48 9.89
C TYR A 158 -7.46 7.65 9.72
N LYS A 159 -7.26 8.57 8.77
CA LYS A 159 -8.18 9.71 8.51
C LYS A 159 -9.54 9.25 7.97
N TYR A 160 -9.63 8.03 7.44
CA TYR A 160 -10.88 7.39 7.04
C TYR A 160 -11.57 6.66 8.21
N THR A 161 -11.09 6.87 9.44
CA THR A 161 -11.61 6.25 10.67
C THR A 161 -11.81 7.31 11.74
N SER A 162 -12.52 6.98 12.81
CA SER A 162 -12.63 7.81 14.02
C SER A 162 -11.29 8.03 14.75
N ARG A 163 -10.21 7.34 14.34
CA ARG A 163 -8.86 7.44 14.93
C ARG A 163 -7.90 8.28 14.10
N GLY A 164 -8.39 9.19 13.26
CA GLY A 164 -7.60 10.06 12.38
C GLY A 164 -6.47 10.86 13.05
N TYR A 165 -6.54 11.12 14.36
CA TYR A 165 -5.46 11.77 15.12
C TYR A 165 -4.15 10.96 15.13
N LYS A 166 -4.20 9.64 14.88
CA LYS A 166 -2.99 8.79 14.80
C LYS A 166 -2.14 9.11 13.58
N THR A 167 -2.75 9.50 12.45
CA THR A 167 -2.01 10.00 11.27
C THR A 167 -1.09 11.14 11.66
N ASP A 168 -1.58 12.11 12.44
CA ASP A 168 -0.81 13.33 12.78
C ASP A 168 0.46 13.00 13.57
N ALA A 169 0.36 12.05 14.51
CA ALA A 169 1.48 11.56 15.30
C ALA A 169 2.50 10.80 14.43
N ILE A 170 2.03 9.94 13.53
CA ILE A 170 2.87 9.14 12.63
C ILE A 170 3.59 10.07 11.64
N LEU A 171 2.90 10.99 10.97
CA LEU A 171 3.51 11.93 10.03
C LEU A 171 4.59 12.77 10.70
N ARG A 172 4.36 13.22 11.94
CA ARG A 172 5.35 13.94 12.74
C ARG A 172 6.58 13.10 13.05
N TYR A 173 6.39 11.81 13.34
CA TYR A 173 7.51 10.91 13.55
C TYR A 173 8.31 10.69 12.26
N LEU A 174 7.62 10.36 11.16
CA LEU A 174 8.26 10.06 9.87
C LEU A 174 9.06 11.26 9.36
N THR A 175 8.43 12.43 9.26
CA THR A 175 9.09 13.66 8.77
C THR A 175 10.31 14.06 9.62
N ARG A 176 10.25 13.91 10.94
CA ARG A 176 11.37 14.27 11.82
C ARG A 176 12.54 13.28 11.80
N ASN A 177 12.28 11.99 11.60
CA ASN A 177 13.29 10.95 11.77
C ASN A 177 13.82 10.38 10.45
N PHE A 178 13.03 10.48 9.38
CA PHE A 178 13.32 9.87 8.09
C PHE A 178 13.72 10.86 6.99
N TYR A 179 13.66 12.17 7.29
CA TYR A 179 14.17 13.23 6.42
C TYR A 179 15.13 14.12 7.23
N LEU A 180 16.42 13.94 6.98
CA LEU A 180 17.48 14.70 7.66
C LEU A 180 18.22 15.58 6.66
N ASN A 181 18.69 16.73 7.11
CA ASN A 181 19.60 17.57 6.33
C ASN A 181 21.03 17.01 6.40
N ALA A 182 21.23 15.84 5.79
CA ALA A 182 22.49 15.09 5.76
C ALA A 182 22.61 14.27 4.46
N PRO A 183 23.82 13.88 4.03
CA PRO A 183 24.00 13.04 2.82
C PRO A 183 23.25 11.71 2.84
N ASP A 184 23.03 11.12 4.02
CA ASP A 184 22.25 9.90 4.26
C ASP A 184 20.85 10.21 4.83
N GLY A 185 20.33 11.39 4.49
CA GLY A 185 19.14 11.95 5.10
C GLY A 185 17.82 11.31 4.68
N LEU A 186 17.79 10.53 3.59
CA LEU A 186 16.65 9.76 3.14
C LEU A 186 16.77 8.29 3.58
N ARG A 187 15.63 7.63 3.78
CA ARG A 187 15.57 6.23 4.24
C ARG A 187 15.32 5.21 3.13
N GLY A 188 15.51 5.61 1.87
CA GLY A 188 15.33 4.82 0.67
C GLY A 188 15.89 5.58 -0.53
N ASN A 189 15.69 5.03 -1.73
CA ASN A 189 15.94 5.78 -2.96
C ASN A 189 14.98 6.98 -3.00
N ASP A 190 15.39 8.08 -3.64
CA ASP A 190 14.46 9.22 -3.82
C ASP A 190 13.41 8.95 -4.92
N ASP A 191 13.65 7.91 -5.73
CA ASP A 191 12.82 7.47 -6.86
C ASP A 191 12.32 8.63 -7.72
N CYS A 192 13.31 9.35 -8.27
CA CYS A 192 13.11 10.49 -9.15
C CYS A 192 12.27 11.64 -8.55
N GLY A 193 12.32 11.80 -7.22
CA GLY A 193 11.63 12.87 -6.50
C GLY A 193 10.35 12.42 -5.79
N GLN A 194 10.00 11.14 -5.84
CA GLN A 194 8.83 10.59 -5.15
C GLN A 194 8.93 10.76 -3.63
N MET A 195 10.06 10.40 -3.01
CA MET A 195 10.27 10.59 -1.57
C MET A 195 10.27 12.07 -1.18
N SER A 196 10.91 12.90 -2.01
CA SER A 196 10.94 14.35 -1.83
C SER A 196 9.54 14.98 -1.94
N ALA A 197 8.71 14.54 -2.90
CA ALA A 197 7.34 14.99 -3.04
C ALA A 197 6.47 14.56 -1.86
N TRP A 198 6.62 13.32 -1.38
CA TRP A 198 5.94 12.85 -0.18
C TRP A 198 6.22 13.75 1.01
N TYR A 199 7.50 14.11 1.23
CA TYR A 199 7.89 15.03 2.30
C TYR A 199 7.20 16.39 2.16
N LEU A 200 7.21 16.99 0.97
CA LEU A 200 6.59 18.30 0.72
C LEU A 200 5.09 18.29 1.00
N PHE A 201 4.37 17.25 0.59
CA PHE A 201 2.96 17.06 0.92
C PHE A 201 2.75 16.91 2.43
N ALA A 202 3.52 16.02 3.07
CA ALA A 202 3.41 15.76 4.50
C ALA A 202 3.65 17.02 5.35
N VAL A 203 4.68 17.83 5.06
CA VAL A 203 4.94 19.07 5.81
C VAL A 203 3.94 20.17 5.50
N SER A 204 3.36 20.18 4.29
CA SER A 204 2.26 21.10 3.93
C SER A 204 0.93 20.73 4.59
N GLY A 205 0.82 19.50 5.12
CA GLY A 205 -0.32 19.04 5.91
C GLY A 205 -1.45 18.41 5.09
N PHE A 206 -1.19 17.94 3.87
CA PHE A 206 -2.18 17.22 3.06
C PHE A 206 -1.50 16.27 2.05
N TYR A 207 -2.18 15.21 1.64
CA TYR A 207 -1.62 14.19 0.75
C TYR A 207 -2.66 13.55 -0.19
N PRO A 208 -2.34 13.30 -1.47
CA PRO A 208 -3.23 12.61 -2.40
C PRO A 208 -3.16 11.09 -2.17
N VAL A 209 -4.01 10.55 -1.28
CA VAL A 209 -4.09 9.11 -1.00
C VAL A 209 -4.56 8.34 -2.25
N ASP A 210 -5.59 8.86 -2.90
CA ASP A 210 -6.01 8.46 -4.25
C ASP A 210 -5.64 9.60 -5.22
N PRO A 211 -4.50 9.49 -5.93
CA PRO A 211 -4.06 10.49 -6.89
C PRO A 211 -5.05 10.84 -8.01
N CYS A 212 -5.97 9.93 -8.37
CA CYS A 212 -6.93 10.14 -9.44
C CYS A 212 -8.33 10.53 -8.95
N GLY A 213 -8.61 10.34 -7.65
CA GLY A 213 -9.87 10.72 -7.01
C GLY A 213 -10.11 12.23 -6.89
N GLY A 214 -9.08 13.06 -7.09
CA GLY A 214 -9.20 14.52 -7.09
C GLY A 214 -9.34 15.15 -5.70
N GLU A 215 -9.03 14.39 -4.65
CA GLU A 215 -9.11 14.83 -3.25
C GLU A 215 -7.74 14.77 -2.56
N PHE A 216 -7.55 15.64 -1.57
CA PHE A 216 -6.40 15.62 -0.68
C PHE A 216 -6.82 15.31 0.74
N VAL A 217 -6.19 14.31 1.34
CA VAL A 217 -6.42 13.91 2.73
C VAL A 217 -5.61 14.81 3.64
N LEU A 218 -6.28 15.44 4.61
CA LEU A 218 -5.61 16.29 5.59
C LEU A 218 -4.72 15.46 6.51
N GLY A 219 -3.45 15.84 6.59
CA GLY A 219 -2.52 15.42 7.62
C GLY A 219 -2.45 16.43 8.76
N ALA A 220 -1.25 16.61 9.27
CA ALA A 220 -0.90 17.72 10.15
C ALA A 220 0.30 18.45 9.55
N PRO A 221 0.26 19.78 9.39
CA PRO A 221 1.47 20.56 9.06
C PRO A 221 2.58 20.30 10.09
N GLN A 222 3.83 20.18 9.63
CA GLN A 222 4.96 19.69 10.43
C GLN A 222 5.93 20.76 10.92
#